data_AF-A0A1G2ZAU1-F1
#
_entry.id   AF-A0A1G2ZAU1-F1
#
_cell.length_a   1.000
_cell.length_b   1.000
_cell.length_c   1.000
_cell.angle_alpha   90.00
_cell.angle_beta   90.00
_cell.angle_gamma   90.00
#
_symmetry.space_group_name_H-M   'P 1'
#
loop_
_entity.id
_entity.type
_entity.pdbx_description
1 polymer ?
#
loop_
_entity_poly.entity_id
_entity_poly.type
_entity_poly.pdbx_seq_one_letter_code
_entity_poly.pdbx_strand_id
1 'polypeptide(L)' 'MRRLLVAMTLGLLAGTTAGCALPAYSGDPTRRTQEMIFTSEGLRLLLDEWERTWMLDHPDHMTPYRTHGGLI' A
#
# COMPACT_ATOMS: atom_id res chain seq x y z
N MET A 1 19.81 -28.21 4.69
CA MET A 1 19.39 -27.32 3.57
C MET A 1 17.90 -27.43 3.25
N ARG A 2 17.39 -28.54 2.70
CA ARG A 2 15.97 -28.67 2.27
C ARG A 2 14.93 -28.30 3.33
N ARG A 3 15.13 -28.72 4.59
CA ARG A 3 14.22 -28.38 5.71
C ARG A 3 14.21 -26.89 6.05
N LEU A 4 15.35 -26.20 5.94
CA LEU A 4 15.45 -24.76 6.15
C LEU A 4 14.75 -23.98 5.03
N LEU A 5 14.88 -24.44 3.78
CA LEU A 5 14.19 -23.84 2.64
C LEU A 5 12.67 -23.97 2.77
N VAL A 6 12.18 -25.13 3.22
CA VAL A 6 10.74 -25.34 3.49
C VAL A 6 10.25 -24.46 4.65
N ALA A 7 11.05 -24.32 5.72
CA ALA A 7 10.68 -23.46 6.85
C ALA A 7 10.64 -21.97 6.46
N MET A 8 11.60 -21.48 5.67
CA MET A 8 11.58 -20.09 5.18
C MET A 8 10.39 -19.82 4.27
N THR A 9 10.10 -20.71 3.32
CA THR A 9 8.98 -20.53 2.38
C THR A 9 7.64 -20.51 3.11
N LEU A 10 7.43 -21.42 4.07
CA LEU A 10 6.24 -21.38 4.94
C LEU A 10 6.18 -20.12 5.81
N GLY A 11 7.31 -19.67 6.37
CA GLY A 11 7.36 -18.45 7.17
C GLY A 11 7.01 -17.19 6.37
N LEU A 12 7.50 -17.08 5.14
CA LEU A 12 7.15 -15.97 4.23
C LEU A 12 5.67 -15.99 3.85
N LEU A 13 5.10 -17.15 3.52
CA LEU A 13 3.68 -17.29 3.17
C LEU A 13 2.75 -17.01 4.35
N ALA A 14 3.13 -17.46 5.55
CA ALA A 14 2.38 -17.16 6.77
C ALA A 14 2.50 -15.67 7.14
N GLY A 15 3.67 -15.05 6.92
CA GLY A 15 3.91 -13.64 7.25
C GLY A 15 3.10 -12.64 6.42
N THR A 16 2.75 -12.97 5.18
CA THR A 16 1.90 -12.09 4.34
C THR A 16 0.42 -12.17 4.67
N THR A 17 -0.01 -13.20 5.40
CA THR A 17 -1.43 -13.44 5.76
C THR A 17 -1.70 -13.24 7.24
N ALA A 18 -0.69 -13.42 8.09
CA ALA A 18 -0.74 -12.99 9.47
C ALA A 18 -0.82 -11.46 9.50
N GLY A 19 -1.89 -10.93 10.11
CA GLY A 19 -1.96 -9.51 10.45
C GLY A 19 -0.87 -9.13 11.45
N CYS A 20 -1.04 -8.00 12.14
CA CYS A 20 -0.06 -7.53 13.09
C CYS A 20 0.17 -8.56 14.24
N ALA A 21 1.41 -9.03 14.41
CA ALA A 21 1.79 -9.94 15.49
C ALA A 21 1.68 -9.31 16.89
N LEU A 22 1.71 -7.97 16.94
CA LEU A 22 1.46 -7.15 18.12
C LEU A 22 0.39 -6.10 17.77
N PRO A 23 -0.52 -5.75 18.69
CA PRO A 23 -1.46 -4.68 18.45
C PRO A 23 -0.71 -3.35 18.23
N ALA A 24 -0.81 -2.80 17.03
CA ALA A 24 -0.19 -1.52 16.68
C ALA A 24 -0.88 -0.31 17.33
N TYR A 25 -2.14 -0.49 17.76
CA TYR A 25 -2.99 0.55 18.32
C TYR A 25 -3.21 0.38 19.82
N SER A 26 -3.50 1.49 20.49
CA SER A 26 -3.84 1.52 21.91
C SER A 26 -5.05 0.62 22.24
N GLY A 27 -5.04 0.05 23.46
CA GLY A 27 -6.18 -0.64 24.06
C GLY A 27 -7.37 0.28 24.36
N ASP A 28 -7.09 1.54 24.67
CA ASP A 28 -8.11 2.57 24.97
C ASP A 28 -8.81 3.03 23.67
N PRO A 29 -10.15 2.91 23.58
CA PRO A 29 -10.90 3.29 22.39
C PRO A 29 -10.79 4.76 22.02
N THR A 30 -10.63 5.66 23.00
CA THR A 30 -10.55 7.11 22.76
C THR A 30 -9.29 7.44 21.99
N ARG A 31 -8.14 6.93 22.47
CA ARG A 31 -6.85 7.08 21.83
C ARG A 31 -6.77 6.33 20.49
N ARG A 32 -7.29 5.09 20.43
CA ARG A 32 -7.33 4.28 19.21
C ARG A 32 -8.05 5.00 18.06
N THR A 33 -9.14 5.70 18.35
CA THR A 33 -9.89 6.43 17.32
C THR A 33 -9.03 7.50 16.66
N GLN A 34 -8.26 8.26 17.46
CA GLN A 34 -7.32 9.26 16.91
C GLN A 34 -6.21 8.60 16.08
N GLU A 35 -5.62 7.50 16.56
CA GLU A 35 -4.58 6.76 15.84
C GLU A 35 -5.09 6.23 14.48
N MET A 36 -6.33 5.73 14.42
CA MET A 36 -6.96 5.25 13.18
C MET A 36 -7.28 6.40 12.21
N ILE A 37 -7.70 7.56 12.71
CA ILE A 37 -7.92 8.75 11.88
C ILE A 37 -6.62 9.15 11.18
N PHE A 38 -5.52 9.30 11.92
CA PHE A 38 -4.23 9.66 11.31
C PHE A 38 -3.75 8.63 10.30
N THR A 39 -3.94 7.34 10.61
CA THR A 39 -3.60 6.26 9.66
C THR A 39 -4.44 6.39 8.39
N SER A 40 -5.76 6.63 8.52
CA SER A 40 -6.66 6.75 7.38
C SER A 40 -6.33 7.96 6.50
N GLU A 41 -5.97 9.10 7.10
CA GLU A 41 -5.53 10.29 6.36
C GLU A 41 -4.25 10.01 5.57
N GLY A 42 -3.27 9.31 6.17
CA GLY A 42 -2.05 8.91 5.45
C GLY A 42 -2.31 7.94 4.29
N LEU A 43 -3.32 7.06 4.43
CA LEU A 43 -3.68 6.09 3.39
C LEU A 43 -4.56 6.67 2.27
N ARG A 44 -5.11 7.89 2.41
CA ARG A 44 -5.94 8.50 1.35
C ARG A 44 -5.22 8.63 0.01
N LEU A 45 -3.91 8.86 0.04
CA LEU A 45 -3.09 9.04 -1.16
C LEU A 45 -2.55 7.72 -1.73
N LEU A 46 -2.85 6.58 -1.10
CA LEU A 46 -2.31 5.29 -1.53
C LEU A 46 -2.77 4.93 -2.95
N LEU A 47 -4.01 5.28 -3.31
CA LEU A 47 -4.56 5.02 -4.64
C LEU A 47 -3.85 5.86 -5.70
N ASP A 48 -3.67 7.15 -5.43
CA ASP A 48 -2.98 8.08 -6.34
C ASP A 48 -1.53 7.65 -6.56
N GLU A 49 -0.82 7.24 -5.49
CA GLU A 49 0.56 6.75 -5.59
C GLU A 49 0.64 5.40 -6.32
N TRP A 50 -0.41 4.56 -6.22
CA TRP A 50 -0.50 3.33 -6.96
C TRP A 50 -0.63 3.58 -8.46
N GLU A 51 -1.53 4.48 -8.87
CA GLU A 51 -1.66 4.91 -10.26
C GLU A 51 -0.33 5.47 -10.81
N ARG A 52 0.35 6.28 -10.00
CA ARG A 52 1.66 6.84 -10.32
C ARG A 52 2.76 5.80 -10.46
N THR A 53 2.78 4.78 -9.60
CA THR A 53 3.76 3.67 -9.67
C THR A 53 3.66 2.94 -11.00
N TRP A 54 2.43 2.78 -11.52
CA TRP A 54 2.17 2.15 -12.80
C TRP A 54 2.17 3.12 -13.99
N MET A 55 2.50 4.39 -13.76
CA MET A 55 2.52 5.45 -14.77
C MET A 55 1.16 5.63 -15.48
N LEU A 56 0.05 5.29 -14.80
CA LEU A 56 -1.30 5.40 -15.35
C LEU A 56 -1.81 6.85 -15.39
N ASP A 57 -1.21 7.72 -14.58
CA ASP A 57 -1.42 9.16 -14.53
C ASP A 57 -0.55 9.94 -15.53
N HIS A 58 0.33 9.25 -16.29
CA HIS A 58 1.25 9.87 -17.25
C HIS A 58 0.59 10.06 -18.63
N PRO A 59 0.90 11.15 -19.35
CA PRO A 59 0.39 11.36 -20.70
C PRO A 59 0.87 10.30 -21.69
N ASP A 60 -0.01 9.92 -22.62
CA ASP A 60 0.30 9.03 -23.73
C ASP A 60 1.35 9.65 -24.66
N HIS A 61 2.43 8.90 -24.92
CA HIS A 61 3.55 9.30 -25.76
C HIS A 61 3.38 8.93 -27.24
N MET A 62 2.33 8.20 -27.62
CA MET A 62 2.12 7.72 -28.98
C MET A 62 1.49 8.79 -29.91
N THR A 63 0.94 9.88 -29.35
CA THR A 63 0.37 10.97 -30.15
C THR A 63 0.80 12.34 -29.61
N PRO A 64 1.29 13.28 -30.46
CA PRO A 64 1.80 14.58 -30.00
C PRO A 64 0.77 15.41 -29.20
N TYR A 65 -0.50 15.23 -29.52
CA TYR A 65 -1.62 16.02 -28.99
C TYR A 65 -1.99 15.72 -27.53
N ARG A 66 -1.46 14.64 -26.93
CA ARG A 66 -1.80 14.25 -25.55
C ARG A 66 -0.68 14.50 -24.53
N THR A 67 0.42 15.11 -24.97
CA THR A 67 1.64 15.30 -24.15
C THR A 67 1.53 16.42 -23.11
N HIS A 68 0.49 17.25 -23.16
CA HIS A 68 0.16 18.22 -22.13
C HIS A 68 -1.26 17.93 -21.69
N GLY A 69 -1.50 17.76 -20.38
CA GLY A 69 -2.80 17.47 -19.77
C GLY A 69 -3.89 18.54 -19.96
N GLY A 70 -3.93 19.20 -21.12
CA GLY A 70 -5.04 19.99 -21.59
C GLY A 70 -6.17 19.06 -22.01
N LEU A 71 -7.27 19.13 -21.28
CA LEU A 71 -8.57 18.58 -21.66
C LEU A 71 -8.99 19.14 -23.03
N ILE A 72 -9.70 18.30 -23.81
CA ILE A 72 -10.74 18.75 -24.74
C ILE A 72 -12.07 18.55 -24.02
#